data_AF-A0A6J3E088-F1
#
_entry.id   AF-A0A6J3E088-F1
#
_cell.length_a   1.000
_cell.length_b   1.000
_cell.length_c   1.000
_cell.angle_alpha   90.00
_cell.angle_beta   90.00
_cell.angle_gamma   90.00
#
_symmetry.space_group_name_H-M   'P 1'
#
loop_
_entity.id
_entity.type
_entity.pdbx_description
1 polymer ?
#
loop_
_entity_poly.entity_id
_entity_poly.type
_entity_poly.pdbx_seq_one_letter_code
_entity_poly.pdbx_strand_id
1 'polypeptide(L)'
;MAKAAGAFCVLLLLIMLCYQSLAQRAPAVPDKCCFNFQTRRIKRDNVISCYATSPECPHQAVIFKVKSGKEICAQAGRAWVKRYQQSFPVSSFSIPS
;
A
#
# COMPACT_ATOMS: atom_id res chain seq x y z
N MET A 1 23.69 33.30 35.22
CA MET A 1 23.26 33.52 33.82
C MET A 1 23.49 32.31 32.91
N ALA A 2 24.67 31.65 32.95
CA ALA A 2 25.00 30.53 32.05
C ALA A 2 24.12 29.25 32.21
N LYS A 3 23.60 28.98 33.42
CA LYS A 3 22.77 27.79 33.70
C LYS A 3 21.38 27.85 33.03
N ALA A 4 20.79 29.05 32.94
CA ALA A 4 19.52 29.26 32.27
C ALA A 4 19.65 29.12 30.74
N ALA A 5 20.78 29.59 30.19
CA ALA A 5 21.08 29.45 28.77
C ALA A 5 21.26 27.97 28.35
N GLY A 6 21.97 27.18 29.17
CA GLY A 6 22.14 25.74 28.93
C GLY A 6 20.83 24.96 28.98
N ALA A 7 19.97 25.24 29.98
CA ALA A 7 18.67 24.61 30.09
C ALA A 7 17.74 24.93 28.91
N PHE A 8 17.77 26.17 28.43
CA PHE A 8 17.01 26.60 27.26
C PHE A 8 17.48 25.91 25.97
N CYS A 9 18.80 25.77 25.78
CA CYS A 9 19.36 25.04 24.64
C CYS A 9 18.97 23.56 24.64
N VAL A 10 18.98 22.90 25.81
CA VAL A 10 18.57 21.49 25.94
C VAL A 10 17.08 21.33 25.61
N LEU A 11 16.23 22.24 26.09
CA LEU A 11 14.80 22.21 25.80
C LEU A 11 14.51 22.37 24.30
N LEU A 12 15.20 23.29 23.62
CA LEU A 12 15.06 23.49 22.17
C LEU A 12 15.49 22.24 21.39
N LEU A 13 16.60 21.59 21.77
CA LEU A 13 17.05 20.36 21.13
C LEU A 13 16.03 19.23 21.27
N LEU A 14 15.45 19.05 22.46
CA LEU A 14 14.41 18.03 22.70
C LEU A 14 13.16 18.27 21.86
N ILE A 15 12.72 19.53 21.72
CA ILE A 15 11.57 19.88 20.88
C ILE A 15 11.85 19.55 19.42
N MET A 16 13.03 19.90 18.91
CA MET A 16 13.42 19.60 17.54
C MET A 16 13.48 18.09 17.28
N LEU A 17 14.07 17.29 18.17
CA LEU A 17 14.08 15.83 18.05
C LEU A 17 12.66 15.23 18.07
N CYS A 18 11.79 15.75 18.93
CA CYS A 18 10.39 15.32 19.01
C CYS A 18 9.61 15.65 17.72
N TYR A 19 9.91 16.79 17.10
CA TYR A 19 9.32 17.16 15.81
C TYR A 19 9.79 16.24 14.67
N GLN A 20 11.08 15.90 14.67
CA GLN A 20 11.67 14.99 13.67
C GLN A 20 11.09 13.57 13.79
N SER A 21 10.88 13.06 15.01
CA SER A 21 10.29 11.74 15.21
C SER A 21 8.82 11.67 14.80
N LEU A 22 8.07 12.77 14.96
CA LEU A 22 6.69 12.88 14.47
C LEU A 22 6.63 12.96 12.94
N ALA A 23 7.57 13.69 12.32
CA ALA A 23 7.63 13.88 10.87
C ALA A 23 8.10 12.63 10.10
N GLN A 24 8.80 11.70 10.76
CA GLN A 24 9.25 10.44 10.15
C GLN A 24 8.13 9.39 9.98
N ARG A 25 6.90 9.66 10.43
CA ARG A 25 5.70 8.95 9.94
C ARG A 25 5.34 9.45 8.53
N ALA A 26 6.27 9.32 7.60
CA ALA A 26 5.89 9.27 6.20
C ALA A 26 5.04 8.00 6.03
N PRO A 27 3.82 8.08 5.48
CA PRO A 27 3.04 6.88 5.20
C PRO A 27 3.89 5.93 4.36
N ALA A 28 4.00 4.69 4.85
CA ALA A 28 4.88 3.68 4.32
C ALA A 28 4.45 3.31 2.89
N VAL A 29 5.12 3.91 1.89
CA VAL A 29 4.91 3.66 0.45
C VAL A 29 3.51 4.10 -0.04
N PRO A 30 3.40 4.79 -1.19
CA PRO A 30 2.09 5.03 -1.77
C PRO A 30 1.42 3.68 -2.07
N ASP A 31 0.25 3.47 -1.48
CA ASP A 31 -0.58 2.34 -1.80
C ASP A 31 -0.84 2.29 -3.32
N LYS A 32 -0.58 1.13 -3.93
CA LYS A 32 -0.87 0.93 -5.35
C LYS A 32 -2.37 0.88 -5.55
N CYS A 33 -2.96 2.03 -5.91
CA CYS A 33 -4.37 2.13 -6.27
C CYS A 33 -4.60 1.94 -7.78
N CYS A 34 -5.77 1.42 -8.12
CA CYS A 34 -6.20 1.19 -9.50
C CYS A 34 -7.28 2.21 -9.90
N PHE A 35 -7.04 2.95 -10.97
CA PHE A 35 -8.02 3.87 -11.58
C PHE A 35 -8.54 3.39 -12.94
N ASN A 36 -7.79 2.48 -13.58
CA ASN A 36 -8.19 1.87 -14.83
C ASN A 36 -8.30 0.36 -14.65
N PHE A 37 -9.38 -0.22 -15.17
CA PHE A 37 -9.74 -1.60 -14.92
C PHE A 37 -9.80 -2.39 -16.21
N GLN A 38 -9.19 -3.57 -16.18
CA GLN A 38 -9.25 -4.50 -17.28
C GLN A 38 -10.69 -4.97 -17.53
N THR A 39 -11.17 -4.71 -18.74
CA THR A 39 -12.52 -5.09 -19.17
C THR A 39 -12.60 -6.55 -19.63
N ARG A 40 -11.54 -7.07 -20.25
CA ARG A 40 -11.48 -8.45 -20.78
C ARG A 40 -10.86 -9.42 -19.77
N ARG A 41 -11.43 -10.62 -19.65
CA ARG A 41 -10.89 -11.65 -18.77
C ARG A 41 -9.44 -12.01 -19.15
N ILE A 42 -8.55 -12.03 -18.17
CA ILE A 42 -7.18 -12.52 -18.32
C ILE A 42 -7.22 -14.05 -18.47
N LYS A 43 -6.51 -14.63 -19.44
CA LYS A 43 -6.39 -16.09 -19.54
C LYS A 43 -5.75 -16.65 -18.27
N ARG A 44 -6.35 -17.68 -17.67
CA ARG A 44 -5.93 -18.24 -16.37
C ARG A 44 -4.47 -18.68 -16.38
N ASP A 45 -4.03 -19.31 -17.47
CA ASP A 45 -2.66 -19.82 -17.62
C ASP A 45 -1.60 -18.73 -17.66
N ASN A 46 -2.01 -17.47 -17.85
CA ASN A 46 -1.11 -16.32 -17.81
C ASN A 46 -1.00 -15.70 -16.43
N VAL A 47 -1.86 -16.07 -15.47
CA VAL A 47 -1.84 -15.53 -14.11
C VAL A 47 -0.81 -16.29 -13.28
N ILE A 48 0.10 -15.56 -12.64
CA ILE A 48 1.07 -16.11 -11.68
C ILE A 48 0.53 -15.94 -10.27
N SER A 49 0.07 -14.73 -9.93
CA SER A 49 -0.41 -14.39 -8.60
C SER A 49 -1.35 -13.20 -8.65
N CYS A 50 -2.05 -12.96 -7.55
CA CYS A 50 -2.86 -11.77 -7.37
C CYS A 50 -2.83 -11.28 -5.92
N TYR A 51 -2.95 -9.96 -5.74
CA TYR A 51 -3.04 -9.29 -4.44
C TYR A 51 -4.10 -8.21 -4.46
N ALA A 52 -4.67 -7.90 -3.31
CA ALA A 52 -5.65 -6.82 -3.17
C ALA A 52 -4.95 -5.45 -3.10
N THR A 53 -5.60 -4.41 -3.60
CA THR A 53 -5.19 -3.03 -3.33
C THR A 53 -5.47 -2.66 -1.87
N SER A 54 -4.85 -1.59 -1.39
CA SER A 54 -5.12 -1.06 -0.05
C SER A 54 -6.60 -0.73 0.15
N PRO A 55 -7.13 -0.93 1.36
CA PRO A 55 -8.48 -0.47 1.71
C PRO A 55 -8.62 1.06 1.63
N GLU A 56 -7.52 1.82 1.69
CA GLU A 56 -7.51 3.28 1.57
C GLU A 56 -7.78 3.77 0.14
N CYS A 57 -7.67 2.88 -0.86
CA CYS A 57 -7.95 3.22 -2.23
C CYS A 57 -9.45 3.50 -2.46
N PRO A 58 -9.81 4.49 -3.30
CA PRO A 58 -11.20 4.84 -3.59
C PRO A 58 -11.98 3.72 -4.29
N HIS A 59 -11.27 2.77 -4.90
CA HIS A 59 -11.85 1.64 -5.61
C HIS A 59 -11.23 0.34 -5.14
N GLN A 60 -12.09 -0.60 -4.74
CA GLN A 60 -11.68 -1.95 -4.35
C GLN A 60 -11.27 -2.78 -5.58
N ALA A 61 -9.99 -3.17 -5.62
CA ALA A 61 -9.39 -3.80 -6.78
C ALA A 61 -8.49 -4.98 -6.40
N VAL A 62 -8.27 -5.84 -7.39
CA VAL A 62 -7.31 -6.94 -7.34
C VAL A 62 -6.32 -6.74 -8.47
N ILE A 63 -5.03 -6.74 -8.14
CA ILE A 63 -3.94 -6.65 -9.11
C ILE A 63 -3.47 -8.05 -9.43
N PHE A 64 -3.52 -8.42 -10.71
CA PHE A 64 -3.02 -9.69 -11.23
C PHE A 64 -1.62 -9.51 -11.79
N LYS A 65 -0.67 -10.31 -11.31
CA LYS A 65 0.66 -10.42 -11.91
C LYS A 65 0.63 -11.53 -12.94
N VAL A 66 0.94 -11.19 -14.20
CA VAL A 66 0.93 -12.14 -15.31
C VAL A 66 2.35 -12.57 -15.72
N LYS A 67 2.45 -13.70 -16.43
CA LYS A 67 3.71 -14.27 -16.94
C LYS A 67 4.58 -13.30 -17.74
N SER A 68 3.96 -12.32 -18.41
CA SER A 68 4.70 -11.28 -19.13
C SER A 68 5.34 -10.22 -18.21
N GLY A 69 5.29 -10.40 -16.88
CA GLY A 69 5.77 -9.44 -15.90
C GLY A 69 4.86 -8.23 -15.65
N LYS A 70 3.74 -8.12 -16.37
CA LYS A 70 2.81 -6.99 -16.25
C LYS A 70 1.89 -7.18 -15.04
N GLU A 71 1.53 -6.06 -14.43
CA GLU A 71 0.48 -5.98 -13.41
C GLU A 71 -0.80 -5.45 -14.07
N ILE A 72 -1.92 -6.14 -13.84
CA ILE A 72 -3.20 -5.80 -14.45
C ILE A 72 -4.23 -5.58 -13.34
N CYS A 73 -4.75 -4.36 -13.26
CA CYS A 73 -5.84 -3.99 -12.37
C CYS A 73 -7.17 -4.60 -12.82
N ALA A 74 -7.87 -5.25 -11.90
CA ALA A 74 -9.21 -5.77 -12.13
C ALA A 74 -10.12 -5.41 -10.96
N GLN A 75 -11.37 -5.05 -11.28
CA GLN A 75 -12.34 -4.67 -10.27
C GLN A 75 -12.80 -5.90 -9.46
N ALA A 76 -12.74 -5.83 -8.13
CA ALA A 76 -13.02 -6.98 -7.24
C ALA A 76 -14.44 -7.55 -7.42
N GLY A 77 -15.41 -6.74 -7.86
CA GLY A 77 -16.79 -7.14 -8.09
C GLY A 77 -17.01 -8.10 -9.26
N ARG A 78 -16.06 -8.25 -10.18
CA ARG A 78 -16.26 -9.06 -11.40
C ARG A 78 -16.28 -10.56 -11.09
N ALA A 79 -17.25 -11.28 -11.67
CA ALA A 79 -17.42 -12.71 -11.44
C ALA A 79 -16.17 -13.55 -11.74
N TRP A 80 -15.42 -13.21 -12.79
CA TRP A 80 -14.19 -13.91 -13.13
C TRP A 80 -13.04 -13.64 -12.14
N VAL A 81 -13.01 -12.44 -11.54
CA VAL A 81 -12.02 -12.09 -10.51
C VAL A 81 -12.27 -12.95 -9.28
N LYS A 82 -13.52 -13.01 -8.81
CA LYS A 82 -13.92 -13.86 -7.67
C LYS A 82 -13.53 -15.33 -7.86
N ARG A 83 -13.73 -15.88 -9.07
CA ARG A 83 -13.30 -17.26 -9.41
C ARG A 83 -11.78 -17.43 -9.36
N TYR A 84 -11.02 -16.40 -9.73
CA TYR A 84 -9.55 -16.47 -9.68
C TYR A 84 -9.03 -16.36 -8.25
N GLN A 85 -9.68 -15.59 -7.37
CA GLN A 85 -9.34 -15.52 -5.94
C GLN A 85 -9.49 -16.88 -5.22
N GLN A 86 -10.36 -17.76 -5.71
CA GLN A 86 -10.48 -19.14 -5.20
C GLN A 86 -9.31 -20.03 -5.64
N SER A 87 -8.71 -19.71 -6.79
CA SER A 87 -7.65 -20.52 -7.43
C SER A 87 -6.25 -20.01 -7.10
N PHE A 88 -6.15 -18.71 -6.84
CA PHE A 88 -4.95 -18.02 -6.40
C PHE A 88 -5.33 -17.35 -5.08
N PRO A 89 -4.92 -17.91 -3.92
CA PRO A 89 -5.20 -17.28 -2.65
C PRO A 89 -4.61 -15.88 -2.69
N VAL A 90 -5.48 -14.88 -2.57
CA VAL A 90 -5.07 -13.48 -2.56
C VAL A 90 -4.28 -13.29 -1.29
N SER A 91 -2.99 -13.00 -1.40
CA SER A 91 -2.25 -12.47 -0.26
C SER A 91 -2.90 -11.12 0.07
N SER A 92 -3.66 -11.10 1.16
CA SER A 92 -4.07 -9.86 1.78
C SER A 92 -2.81 -9.02 1.96
N PHE A 93 -2.86 -7.76 1.54
CA PHE A 93 -1.84 -6.80 1.91
C PHE A 93 -1.81 -6.82 3.44
N SER A 94 -0.81 -7.48 4.02
CA SER A 94 -0.60 -7.47 5.46
C SER A 94 -0.22 -6.04 5.79
N ILE A 95 -1.23 -5.25 6.14
CA ILE A 95 -1.03 -3.92 6.71
C ILE A 95 -0.15 -4.16 7.94
N PRO A 96 1.10 -3.67 7.99
CA PRO A 96 1.81 -3.64 9.25
C PRO A 96 1.03 -2.70 10.15
N SER A 97 0.52 -3.23 11.27
CA SER A 97 -0.07 -2.44 12.35
C SER A 97 0.96 -1.49 12.96
#